data_AF-A0AAW9R7C6-F1
#
_entry.id   AF-A0AAW9R7C6-F1
#
_cell.length_a   1.000
_cell.length_b   1.000
_cell.length_c   1.000
_cell.angle_alpha   90.00
_cell.angle_beta   90.00
_cell.angle_gamma   90.00
#
_symmetry.space_group_name_H-M   'P 1'
#
loop_
_entity.id
_entity.type
_entity.pdbx_description
1 polymer ?
#
loop_
_entity_poly.entity_id
_entity_poly.type
_entity_poly.pdbx_seq_one_letter_code
_entity_poly.pdbx_strand_id
1 'polypeptide(L)' 'MSNPAIDIDGELVARTLEMDVEAFRKLMNDGKISVLCERGTGEDAGRYRASFYYAGKRARFVVDEAGRVLDE' A
#
# COMPACT_ATOMS: atom_id res chain seq x y z
N MET A 1 6.67 10.80 -17.37
CA MET A 1 7.35 10.40 -16.11
C MET A 1 6.80 9.05 -15.73
N SER A 2 7.65 8.05 -15.51
CA SER A 2 7.21 6.76 -14.95
C SER A 2 6.85 6.94 -13.48
N ASN A 3 5.84 6.23 -12.99
CA ASN A 3 5.66 6.12 -11.53
C ASN A 3 6.82 5.28 -10.96
N PRO A 4 7.35 5.61 -9.77
CA PRO A 4 8.34 4.78 -9.10
C PRO A 4 7.73 3.43 -8.72
N ALA A 5 8.55 2.39 -8.72
CA ALA A 5 8.22 1.13 -8.08
C ALA A 5 8.40 1.33 -6.56
N ILE A 6 7.30 1.35 -5.81
CA ILE A 6 7.29 1.53 -4.37
C ILE A 6 7.02 0.17 -3.72
N ASP A 7 7.99 -0.35 -2.98
CA ASP A 7 7.90 -1.64 -2.29
C ASP A 7 7.41 -1.43 -0.85
N ILE A 8 6.20 -1.90 -0.56
CA ILE A 8 5.59 -1.80 0.78
C ILE A 8 5.62 -3.17 1.45
N ASP A 9 5.96 -3.21 2.74
CA ASP A 9 5.97 -4.45 3.52
C ASP A 9 4.57 -5.09 3.57
N GLY A 10 4.45 -6.26 2.94
CA GLY A 10 3.20 -7.01 2.89
C GLY A 10 2.70 -7.52 4.25
N GLU A 11 3.59 -7.75 5.22
CA GLU A 11 3.16 -8.15 6.58
C GLU A 11 2.41 -7.02 7.28
N LEU A 12 2.87 -5.78 7.09
CA LEU A 12 2.19 -4.60 7.60
C LEU A 12 0.80 -4.45 6.96
N VAL A 13 0.71 -4.55 5.63
CA VAL A 13 -0.58 -4.44 4.92
C VAL A 13 -1.55 -5.53 5.38
N ALA A 14 -1.09 -6.77 5.46
CA ALA A 14 -1.91 -7.92 5.86
C ALA A 14 -2.44 -7.75 7.29
N ARG A 15 -1.58 -7.32 8.22
CA ARG A 15 -1.96 -7.03 9.61
C ARG A 15 -3.05 -5.96 9.69
N THR A 16 -2.91 -4.86 8.95
CA THR A 16 -3.91 -3.78 8.93
C THR A 16 -5.23 -4.20 8.29
N LEU A 17 -5.20 -5.16 7.36
CA LEU A 17 -6.41 -5.80 6.81
C LEU A 17 -6.96 -6.92 7.71
N GLU A 18 -6.31 -7.19 8.85
CA GLU A 18 -6.63 -8.25 9.80
C GLU A 18 -6.67 -9.63 9.12
N MET A 19 -5.65 -9.93 8.33
CA MET A 19 -5.47 -11.23 7.68
C MET A 19 -4.03 -11.70 7.75
N ASP A 20 -3.83 -12.98 7.49
CA ASP A 20 -2.52 -13.59 7.35
C ASP A 20 -1.78 -13.08 6.08
N VAL A 21 -0.45 -12.99 6.15
CA VAL A 21 0.37 -12.48 5.04
C VAL A 21 0.41 -13.42 3.84
N GLU A 22 0.36 -14.74 4.02
CA GLU A 22 0.27 -15.69 2.91
C GLU A 22 -1.08 -15.58 2.21
N ALA A 23 -2.17 -15.42 2.98
CA ALA A 23 -3.49 -15.16 2.43
C ALA A 23 -3.52 -13.83 1.63
N PHE A 24 -2.93 -12.77 2.18
CA PHE A 24 -2.78 -11.49 1.48
C PHE A 24 -2.01 -11.64 0.17
N ARG A 25 -0.84 -12.30 0.19
CA ARG A 25 -0.03 -12.55 -1.02
C ARG A 25 -0.79 -13.35 -2.07
N LYS A 26 -1.55 -14.37 -1.65
CA LYS A 26 -2.40 -15.14 -2.56
C LYS A 26 -3.46 -14.25 -3.21
N LEU A 27 -4.14 -13.41 -2.43
CA LEU A 27 -5.16 -12.49 -2.94
C LEU A 27 -4.58 -11.42 -3.86
N MET A 28 -3.36 -10.93 -3.60
CA MET A 28 -2.62 -10.05 -4.51
C MET A 28 -2.35 -10.75 -5.84
N ASN A 29 -1.80 -11.98 -5.81
CA ASN A 29 -1.52 -12.77 -7.02
C ASN A 29 -2.79 -13.09 -7.83
N ASP A 30 -3.91 -13.33 -7.14
CA ASP A 30 -5.22 -13.57 -7.75
C ASP A 30 -5.91 -12.28 -8.25
N GLY A 31 -5.29 -11.10 -8.06
CA GLY A 31 -5.83 -9.80 -8.45
C GLY A 31 -7.07 -9.38 -7.66
N LYS A 32 -7.24 -9.87 -6.42
CA LYS A 32 -8.40 -9.62 -5.55
C LYS A 32 -8.21 -8.47 -4.57
N ILE A 33 -6.98 -8.05 -4.34
CA ILE A 33 -6.68 -6.82 -3.62
C ILE A 33 -6.63 -5.68 -4.64
N SER A 34 -7.49 -4.68 -4.48
CA SER A 34 -7.36 -3.45 -5.26
C SER A 34 -6.35 -2.52 -4.60
N VAL A 35 -5.45 -1.94 -5.38
CA VAL A 35 -4.42 -1.02 -4.89
C VAL A 35 -4.60 0.34 -5.56
N LEU A 36 -4.58 1.40 -4.76
CA LEU A 36 -4.50 2.78 -5.21
C LEU A 36 -3.23 3.40 -4.65
N CYS A 37 -2.39 3.94 -5.52
CA CYS A 37 -1.22 4.73 -5.15
C CYS A 37 -1.40 6.15 -5.65
N GLU A 38 -1.40 7.12 -4.74
CA GLU A 38 -1.50 8.54 -5.03
C GLU A 38 -0.16 9.19 -4.76
N ARG A 39 0.31 10.05 -5.67
CA ARG A 39 1.55 10.81 -5.51
C ARG A 39 1.24 12.18 -4.92
N GLY A 40 1.91 12.54 -3.83
CA GLY A 40 1.86 13.86 -3.22
C GLY A 40 2.51 14.94 -4.10
N THR A 41 2.05 16.17 -3.95
CA THR A 41 2.56 17.35 -4.68
C THR A 41 2.64 18.54 -3.73
N GLY A 42 3.44 19.56 -4.06
CA GLY A 42 3.63 20.71 -3.19
C GLY A 42 4.38 20.32 -1.91
N GLU A 43 3.76 20.55 -0.75
CA GLU A 43 4.33 20.20 0.56
C GLU A 43 4.50 18.69 0.79
N ASP A 44 3.78 17.88 0.01
CA ASP A 44 3.84 16.42 0.03
C ASP A 44 4.67 15.82 -1.11
N ALA A 45 5.43 16.65 -1.84
CA ALA A 45 6.34 16.13 -2.86
C ALA A 45 7.30 15.08 -2.27
N GLY A 46 7.38 13.91 -2.91
CA GLY A 46 8.17 12.76 -2.44
C GLY A 46 7.43 11.83 -1.46
N ARG A 47 6.19 12.16 -1.07
CA ARG A 47 5.30 11.27 -0.31
C ARG A 47 4.27 10.63 -1.22
N TYR A 48 3.85 9.43 -0.85
CA TYR A 48 2.87 8.65 -1.60
C TYR A 48 1.85 8.08 -0.62
N ARG A 49 0.58 8.07 -1.02
CA ARG A 49 -0.46 7.39 -0.26
C ARG A 49 -0.82 6.09 -0.95
N ALA A 50 -0.48 4.97 -0.31
CA ALA A 50 -0.89 3.66 -0.75
C ALA A 50 -2.16 3.25 0.00
N SER A 51 -3.16 2.75 -0.73
CA SER A 51 -4.39 2.20 -0.15
C SER A 51 -4.67 0.83 -0.76
N PHE A 52 -4.83 -0.17 0.09
CA PHE A 52 -5.16 -1.55 -0.27
C PHE A 52 -6.58 -1.85 0.19
N TYR A 53 -7.40 -2.41 -0.68
CA TYR A 53 -8.82 -2.67 -0.44
C TYR A 53 -9.14 -4.14 -0.63
N TYR A 54 -9.85 -4.71 0.34
CA TYR A 54 -10.36 -6.07 0.26
C TYR A 54 -11.57 -6.26 1.16
N ALA A 55 -12.65 -6.83 0.62
CA ALA A 55 -13.84 -7.23 1.40
C ALA A 55 -14.38 -6.13 2.35
N GLY A 56 -14.41 -4.88 1.90
CA GLY A 56 -14.86 -3.73 2.71
C GLY A 56 -13.85 -3.19 3.72
N LYS A 57 -12.68 -3.83 3.86
CA LYS A 57 -11.55 -3.34 4.67
C LYS A 57 -10.59 -2.53 3.82
N ARG A 58 -9.84 -1.64 4.49
CA ARG A 58 -8.81 -0.79 3.88
C ARG A 58 -7.59 -0.68 4.78
N ALA A 59 -6.42 -0.96 4.22
CA ALA A 59 -5.14 -0.57 4.79
C ALA A 59 -4.60 0.63 4.02
N ARG A 60 -4.15 1.67 4.74
CA ARG A 60 -3.68 2.92 4.15
C ARG A 60 -2.37 3.30 4.82
N PHE A 61 -1.43 3.79 4.01
CA PHE A 61 -0.12 4.23 4.47
C PHE A 61 0.30 5.47 3.70
N VAL A 62 0.93 6.42 4.38
CA VAL A 62 1.78 7.42 3.71
C VAL A 62 3.20 6.89 3.73
N VAL A 63 3.85 6.82 2.58
CA VAL A 63 5.19 6.27 2.41
C VAL A 63 6.10 7.21 1.64
N ASP A 64 7.41 7.06 1.80
CA ASP A 64 8.41 7.68 0.93
C ASP A 64 8.61 6.88 -0.38
N GLU A 65 9.48 7.35 -1.28
CA GLU A 65 9.80 6.68 -2.55
C GLU A 65 10.43 5.30 -2.39
N ALA A 66 11.00 5.00 -1.22
CA ALA A 66 11.57 3.70 -0.89
C ALA A 66 10.57 2.79 -0.17
N GLY A 67 9.31 3.22 -0.03
CA GLY A 67 8.24 2.45 0.61
C GLY A 67 8.28 2.44 2.14
N ARG A 68 9.10 3.31 2.76
CA ARG A 68 9.11 3.45 4.22
C ARG A 68 7.87 4.21 4.68
N VAL A 69 7.20 3.66 5.67
CA VAL A 69 6.01 4.29 6.26
C VAL A 69 6.40 5.54 7.03
N LEU A 70 5.70 6.63 6.70
CA LEU A 70 5.77 7.92 7.36
C LEU A 70 4.55 8.16 8.26
N ASP A 71 3.41 7.55 7.92
CA ASP A 71 2.14 7.64 8.65
C ASP A 71 1.22 6.44 8.34
N GLU A 72 0.39 6.02 9.32
CA GLU A 72 -0.57 4.88 9.25
C GLU A 72 -2.04 5.32 9.36
#